data_AF-W4FY07-F1
#
_entry.id   AF-W4FY07-F1
#
_cell.length_a   1.000
_cell.length_b   1.000
_cell.length_c   1.000
_cell.angle_alpha   90.00
_cell.angle_beta   90.00
_cell.angle_gamma   90.00
#
_symmetry.space_group_name_H-M   'P 1'
#
loop_
_entity.id
_entity.type
_entity.pdbx_description
1 polymer ?
#
loop_
_entity_poly.entity_id
_entity_poly.type
_entity_poly.pdbx_seq_one_letter_code
_entity_poly.pdbx_strand_id
1 'polypeptide(L)'
;MATPVKRRNYTDEEDLMLLRQVSLELPFLARRGLITEKWTAVARALVASDEFTRTGLDAKKANNRFNALVNSHRKYNKDSERTSGVSEEVSEKVLLLDDLLAVFDDAKDEETKRVVSTKKANKHTENLGSIVHDEAMMSLGKRKQACDVEGAVGGGNNKVVKMMAILKEQAKSDLEFKKEKHNSEIEERRQDREFLLGHIREFMRQRRKYPFRRRMRLLRILLCAVERPLVPEDRFDLAKLTNADCVLKFRFDSAGIMELCELLGVPNVLLTTMGDRCLGIDALCILLNRMSYPRRFYDMIASFGRSRESLCRIFNSLVDLLFDQWQNHLYFCLNVVAGRLHNYGAAIAAKGAMMDNIFGFIDGSKLETCRISQKRNLGINVVTA
;
A
#
# COMPACT_ATOMS: atom_id res chain seq x y z
N MET A 1 26.09 25.29 55.55
CA MET A 1 25.79 24.17 54.64
C MET A 1 24.62 24.58 53.76
N ALA A 2 24.84 24.83 52.46
CA ALA A 2 23.77 25.23 51.55
C ALA A 2 22.89 24.02 51.25
N THR A 3 21.58 24.13 51.51
CA THR A 3 20.60 23.09 51.19
C THR A 3 20.56 22.90 49.66
N PRO A 4 20.47 21.65 49.16
CA PRO A 4 20.40 21.41 47.72
C PRO A 4 19.07 21.98 47.19
N VAL A 5 19.17 23.02 46.37
CA VAL A 5 18.01 23.64 45.71
C VAL A 5 17.30 22.59 44.86
N LYS A 6 16.05 22.26 45.20
CA LYS A 6 15.22 21.34 44.41
C LYS A 6 15.13 21.87 42.97
N ARG A 7 15.48 21.04 41.98
CA ARG A 7 15.36 21.41 40.57
C ARG A 7 13.90 21.71 40.25
N ARG A 8 13.64 22.91 39.71
CA ARG A 8 12.30 23.31 39.24
C ARG A 8 11.84 22.39 38.11
N ASN A 9 10.68 21.76 38.26
CA ASN A 9 10.05 20.91 37.24
C ASN A 9 9.48 21.73 36.09
N TYR A 10 9.42 21.14 34.90
CA TYR A 10 8.77 21.76 33.74
C TYR A 10 7.25 21.59 33.86
N THR A 11 6.53 22.66 33.57
CA THR A 11 5.07 22.68 33.47
C THR A 11 4.63 22.25 32.07
N ASP A 12 3.36 21.90 31.92
CA ASP A 12 2.81 21.51 30.62
C ASP A 12 2.86 22.66 29.60
N GLU A 13 2.62 23.89 30.03
CA GLU A 13 2.72 25.07 29.16
C GLU A 13 4.17 25.28 28.68
N GLU A 14 5.15 25.18 29.59
CA GLU A 14 6.57 25.28 29.21
C GLU A 14 7.00 24.17 28.24
N ASP A 15 6.49 22.95 28.41
CA ASP A 15 6.72 21.85 27.47
C ASP A 15 6.08 22.13 26.11
N LEU A 16 4.86 22.67 26.12
CA LEU A 16 4.10 22.96 24.91
C LEU A 16 4.75 24.11 24.12
N MET A 17 5.21 25.16 24.78
CA MET A 17 6.03 26.22 24.20
C MET A 17 7.34 25.67 23.60
N LEU A 18 8.04 24.79 24.33
CA LEU A 18 9.26 24.13 23.84
C LEU A 18 8.97 23.30 22.58
N LEU A 19 7.91 22.49 22.59
CA LEU A 19 7.52 21.65 21.45
C LEU A 19 7.11 22.50 20.24
N ARG A 20 6.34 23.57 20.44
CA ARG A 20 6.01 24.54 19.39
C ARG A 20 7.27 25.15 18.79
N GLN A 21 8.22 25.61 19.60
CA GLN A 21 9.46 26.20 19.10
C GLN A 21 10.35 25.18 18.38
N VAL A 22 10.45 23.95 18.89
CA VAL A 22 11.17 22.85 18.23
C VAL A 22 10.51 22.48 16.91
N SER A 23 9.17 22.50 16.83
CA SER A 23 8.44 22.26 15.58
C SER A 23 8.67 23.35 14.53
N LEU A 24 8.95 24.58 14.98
CA LEU A 24 9.23 25.71 14.11
C LEU A 24 10.67 25.68 13.57
N GLU A 25 11.65 25.30 14.40
CA GLU A 25 13.06 25.36 14.06
C GLU A 25 13.69 24.03 13.60
N LEU A 26 13.07 22.89 13.96
CA LEU A 26 13.54 21.52 13.70
C LEU A 26 15.06 21.35 13.89
N PRO A 27 15.59 21.66 15.08
CA PRO A 27 17.02 21.79 15.32
C PRO A 27 17.82 20.51 15.05
N PHE A 28 17.18 19.34 15.14
CA PHE A 28 17.78 18.03 14.90
C PHE A 28 17.96 17.67 13.41
N LEU A 29 17.36 18.43 12.49
CA LEU A 29 17.58 18.27 11.03
C LEU A 29 18.77 19.09 10.50
N ALA A 30 19.42 19.87 11.35
CA ALA A 30 20.54 20.70 10.94
C ALA A 30 21.73 19.85 10.46
N ARG A 31 22.56 20.41 9.57
CA ARG A 31 23.81 19.76 9.14
C ARG A 31 24.70 19.50 10.37
N ARG A 32 25.46 18.40 10.31
CA ARG A 32 26.42 18.02 11.36
C ARG A 32 27.38 19.20 11.63
N GLY A 33 27.49 19.59 12.90
CA GLY A 33 28.22 20.81 13.33
C GLY A 33 27.33 22.03 13.62
N LEU A 34 26.13 22.13 13.01
CA LEU A 34 25.20 23.26 13.20
C LEU A 34 24.02 22.94 14.12
N ILE A 35 23.88 21.68 14.56
CA ILE A 35 22.78 21.22 15.43
C ILE A 35 22.77 22.00 16.74
N THR A 36 23.92 22.19 17.37
CA THR A 36 24.04 22.96 18.63
C THR A 36 23.62 24.41 18.43
N GLU A 37 23.95 25.01 17.29
CA GLU A 37 23.59 26.39 16.95
C GLU A 37 22.07 26.55 16.79
N LYS A 38 21.41 25.59 16.14
CA LYS A 38 19.94 25.57 16.05
C LYS A 38 19.27 25.36 17.39
N TRP A 39 19.78 24.48 18.25
CA TRP A 39 19.28 24.36 19.62
C TRP A 39 19.53 25.64 20.44
N THR A 40 20.59 26.40 20.14
CA THR A 40 20.84 27.70 20.76
C THR A 40 19.80 28.74 20.30
N ALA A 41 19.38 28.69 19.03
CA ALA A 41 18.31 29.55 18.53
C ALA A 41 16.96 29.24 19.21
N VAL A 42 16.58 27.96 19.34
CA VAL A 42 15.40 27.52 20.09
C VAL A 42 15.44 28.05 21.53
N ALA A 43 16.56 27.86 22.22
CA ALA A 43 16.69 28.32 23.60
C ALA A 43 16.58 29.85 23.71
N ARG A 44 17.21 30.59 22.78
CA ARG A 44 17.15 32.06 22.72
C ARG A 44 15.72 32.55 22.46
N ALA A 45 15.00 31.95 21.52
CA ALA A 45 13.64 32.33 21.19
C ALA A 45 12.67 32.10 22.36
N LEU A 46 12.86 30.99 23.10
CA LEU A 46 12.08 30.73 24.32
C LEU A 46 12.42 31.71 25.43
N VAL A 47 13.70 31.96 25.72
CA VAL A 47 14.10 32.91 26.76
C VAL A 47 13.68 34.35 26.44
N ALA A 48 13.54 34.70 25.16
CA ALA A 48 13.06 36.01 24.72
C ALA A 48 11.53 36.17 24.80
N SER A 49 10.78 35.11 25.08
CA SER A 49 9.33 35.18 25.28
C SER A 49 8.99 35.53 26.72
N ASP A 50 8.14 36.54 26.92
CA ASP A 50 7.70 37.00 28.25
C ASP A 50 6.91 35.91 29.02
N GLU A 51 6.28 34.99 28.29
CA GLU A 51 5.50 33.87 28.86
C GLU A 51 6.41 32.71 29.32
N PHE A 52 7.65 32.65 28.85
CA PHE A 52 8.58 31.57 29.19
C PHE A 52 9.43 31.92 30.41
N THR A 53 8.94 31.51 31.57
CA THR A 53 9.52 31.87 32.88
C THR A 53 10.90 31.26 33.22
N ARG A 54 11.57 30.55 32.29
CA ARG A 54 12.91 29.95 32.50
C ARG A 54 14.00 30.74 31.77
N THR A 55 14.68 31.62 32.51
CA THR A 55 15.75 32.48 31.97
C THR A 55 17.09 31.78 31.72
N GLY A 56 17.33 30.61 32.35
CA GLY A 56 18.59 29.86 32.23
C GLY A 56 18.57 28.68 31.25
N LEU A 57 17.65 28.69 30.26
CA LEU A 57 17.56 27.65 29.25
C LEU A 57 18.70 27.77 28.25
N ASP A 58 19.46 26.70 28.07
CA ASP A 58 20.53 26.59 27.08
C ASP A 58 20.22 25.49 26.06
N ALA A 59 20.97 25.46 24.96
CA ALA A 59 20.81 24.49 23.87
C ALA A 59 20.78 23.03 24.37
N LYS A 60 21.64 22.70 25.34
CA LYS A 60 21.78 21.36 25.88
C LYS A 60 20.57 20.99 26.75
N LYS A 61 20.09 21.91 27.59
CA LYS A 61 18.89 21.75 28.41
C LYS A 61 17.63 21.62 27.56
N ALA A 62 17.49 22.43 26.52
CA ALA A 62 16.37 22.34 25.57
C ALA A 62 16.34 20.98 24.85
N ASN A 63 17.50 20.55 24.31
CA ASN A 63 17.63 19.24 23.67
C ASN A 63 17.36 18.10 24.65
N ASN A 64 17.89 18.16 25.86
CA ASN A 64 17.65 17.14 26.88
C ASN A 64 16.18 17.06 27.28
N ARG A 65 15.48 18.20 27.43
CA ARG A 65 14.06 18.21 27.76
C ARG A 65 13.22 17.65 26.61
N PHE A 66 13.53 18.03 25.37
CA PHE A 66 12.86 17.47 24.19
C PHE A 66 13.00 15.94 24.12
N ASN A 67 14.22 15.41 24.27
CA ASN A 67 14.43 13.95 24.26
C ASN A 67 13.68 13.25 25.41
N ALA A 68 13.59 13.87 26.58
CA ALA A 68 12.82 13.34 27.70
C ALA A 68 11.31 13.25 27.37
N LEU A 69 10.76 14.27 26.70
CA LEU A 69 9.36 14.29 26.25
C LEU A 69 9.10 13.22 25.19
N VAL A 70 9.96 13.11 24.17
CA VAL A 70 9.87 12.07 23.14
C VAL A 70 9.93 10.67 23.76
N ASN A 71 10.84 10.42 24.69
CA ASN A 71 10.94 9.12 25.36
C ASN A 71 9.72 8.80 26.23
N SER A 72 9.18 9.80 26.92
CA SER A 72 7.94 9.64 27.69
C SER A 72 6.76 9.32 26.77
N HIS A 73 6.69 9.96 25.60
CA HIS A 73 5.64 9.75 24.61
C HIS A 73 5.69 8.36 23.97
N ARG A 74 6.90 7.86 23.66
CA ARG A 74 7.08 6.47 23.21
C ARG A 74 6.52 5.44 24.19
N LYS A 75 6.73 5.70 25.49
CA LYS A 75 6.20 4.83 26.55
C LYS A 75 4.67 4.91 26.60
N TYR A 76 4.12 6.11 26.54
CA TYR A 76 2.68 6.35 26.49
C TYR A 76 2.01 5.63 25.31
N ASN A 77 2.51 5.79 24.09
CA ASN A 77 1.93 5.14 22.90
C ASN A 77 1.95 3.61 23.02
N LYS A 78 3.05 3.04 23.53
CA LYS A 78 3.17 1.59 23.77
C LYS A 78 2.21 1.05 24.83
N ASP A 79 1.93 1.85 25.86
CA ASP A 79 0.99 1.49 26.94
C ASP A 79 -0.48 1.69 26.49
N SER A 80 -0.74 2.69 25.63
CA SER A 80 -2.05 2.95 25.01
C SER A 80 -2.46 1.85 24.02
N GLU A 81 -1.52 1.35 23.20
CA GLU A 81 -1.75 0.22 22.28
C GLU A 81 -2.20 -1.06 23.02
N ARG A 82 -1.81 -1.21 24.30
CA ARG A 82 -2.15 -2.37 25.13
C ARG A 82 -3.53 -2.27 25.79
N THR A 83 -4.17 -1.10 25.77
CA THR A 83 -5.35 -0.80 26.61
C THR A 83 -6.57 -0.34 25.81
N SER A 84 -6.55 -0.39 24.47
CA SER A 84 -7.57 0.29 23.66
C SER A 84 -8.98 -0.31 23.77
N GLY A 85 -9.87 0.45 24.42
CA GLY A 85 -11.33 0.36 24.35
C GLY A 85 -12.07 1.68 24.63
N VAL A 86 -11.38 2.82 24.76
CA VAL A 86 -12.01 4.11 25.12
C VAL A 86 -11.44 5.25 24.26
N SER A 87 -12.34 6.11 23.77
CA SER A 87 -12.05 7.34 23.03
C SER A 87 -11.58 8.44 24.00
N GLU A 88 -10.28 8.69 24.08
CA GLU A 88 -9.74 9.85 24.82
C GLU A 88 -9.59 11.09 23.92
N GLU A 89 -9.87 12.26 24.50
CA GLU A 89 -9.62 13.55 23.86
C GLU A 89 -8.11 13.76 23.67
N VAL A 90 -7.67 13.88 22.42
CA VAL A 90 -6.24 14.02 22.08
C VAL A 90 -5.78 15.45 22.36
N SER A 91 -4.93 15.63 23.37
CA SER A 91 -4.35 16.94 23.72
C SER A 91 -3.37 17.46 22.66
N GLU A 92 -3.22 18.80 22.55
CA GLU A 92 -2.27 19.43 21.59
C GLU A 92 -0.83 18.94 21.80
N LYS A 93 -0.45 18.70 23.06
CA LYS A 93 0.87 18.18 23.43
C LYS A 93 1.14 16.80 22.81
N VAL A 94 0.15 15.90 22.84
CA VAL A 94 0.22 14.57 22.24
C VAL A 94 0.37 14.67 20.71
N LEU A 95 -0.45 15.50 20.06
CA LEU A 95 -0.36 15.70 18.60
C LEU A 95 1.01 16.24 18.17
N LEU A 96 1.53 17.25 18.88
CA LEU A 96 2.86 17.80 18.59
C LEU A 96 3.97 16.77 18.81
N LEU A 97 3.82 15.90 19.81
CA LEU A 97 4.78 14.84 20.08
C LEU A 97 4.73 13.74 19.02
N ASP A 98 3.55 13.33 18.54
CA ASP A 98 3.42 12.36 17.44
C ASP A 98 4.10 12.89 16.17
N ASP A 99 3.80 14.13 15.77
CA ASP A 99 4.39 14.76 14.59
C ASP A 99 5.93 14.92 14.71
N LEU A 100 6.41 15.43 15.86
CA LEU A 100 7.84 15.63 16.09
C LEU A 100 8.60 14.31 16.20
N LEU A 101 7.99 13.28 16.77
CA LEU A 101 8.58 11.96 16.92
C LEU A 101 8.78 11.30 15.56
N ALA A 102 7.82 11.39 14.64
CA ALA A 102 7.96 10.88 13.28
C ALA A 102 9.14 11.53 12.53
N VAL A 103 9.21 12.86 12.54
CA VAL A 103 10.31 13.60 11.88
C VAL A 103 11.65 13.34 12.56
N PHE A 104 11.66 13.16 13.88
CA PHE A 104 12.87 12.86 14.63
C PHE A 104 13.41 11.46 14.34
N ASP A 105 12.54 10.45 14.24
CA ASP A 105 12.92 9.08 13.90
C ASP A 105 13.43 8.97 12.47
N ASP A 106 12.75 9.59 11.51
CA ASP A 106 13.24 9.68 10.13
C ASP A 106 14.65 10.31 10.07
N ALA A 107 14.87 11.38 10.84
CA ALA A 107 16.18 12.03 10.91
C ALA A 107 17.26 11.13 11.51
N LYS A 108 16.90 10.35 12.54
CA LYS A 108 17.81 9.39 13.18
C LYS A 108 18.14 8.23 12.24
N ASP A 109 17.14 7.66 11.58
CA ASP A 109 17.32 6.58 10.63
C ASP A 109 18.18 7.02 9.45
N GLU A 110 17.96 8.22 8.91
CA GLU A 110 18.75 8.74 7.81
C GLU A 110 20.21 8.99 8.22
N GLU A 111 20.44 9.47 9.45
CA GLU A 111 21.79 9.60 10.00
C GLU A 111 22.47 8.23 10.18
N THR A 112 21.75 7.22 10.67
CA THR A 112 22.31 5.86 10.80
C THR A 112 22.68 5.26 9.44
N LYS A 113 21.84 5.43 8.41
CA LYS A 113 22.12 4.98 7.04
C LYS A 113 23.37 5.65 6.47
N ARG A 114 23.54 6.96 6.69
CA ARG A 114 24.74 7.71 6.28
C ARG A 114 25.99 7.21 6.97
N VAL A 115 25.93 6.99 8.29
CA VAL A 115 27.08 6.43 9.04
C VAL A 115 27.44 5.04 8.52
N VAL A 116 26.46 4.19 8.24
CA VAL A 116 26.67 2.86 7.68
C VAL A 116 27.25 2.92 6.27
N SER A 117 26.78 3.82 5.40
CA SER A 117 27.30 3.97 4.03
C SER A 117 28.73 4.48 4.02
N THR A 118 29.08 5.47 4.86
CA THR A 118 30.45 5.94 5.03
C THR A 118 31.36 4.83 5.56
N LYS A 119 30.90 4.04 6.54
CA LYS A 119 31.67 2.90 7.06
C LYS A 119 31.91 1.82 6.00
N LYS A 120 30.91 1.54 5.16
CA LYS A 120 31.05 0.60 4.02
C LYS A 120 32.01 1.12 2.96
N ALA A 121 31.95 2.41 2.63
CA ALA A 121 32.87 3.04 1.68
C ALA A 121 34.32 2.95 2.18
N ASN A 122 34.56 3.29 3.45
CA ASN A 122 35.89 3.19 4.05
C ASN A 122 36.43 1.75 4.06
N LYS A 123 35.57 0.77 4.37
CA LYS A 123 35.93 -0.65 4.30
C LYS A 123 36.22 -1.11 2.87
N HIS A 124 35.48 -0.59 1.89
CA HIS A 124 35.72 -0.89 0.48
C HIS A 124 37.06 -0.32 0.00
N THR A 125 37.41 0.91 0.39
CA THR A 125 38.71 1.50 0.08
C THR A 125 39.87 0.76 0.75
N GLU A 126 39.68 0.27 1.98
CA GLU A 126 40.67 -0.54 2.69
C GLU A 126 40.86 -1.91 2.02
N ASN A 127 39.77 -2.57 1.63
CA ASN A 127 39.82 -3.83 0.87
C ASN A 127 40.49 -3.66 -0.50
N LEU A 128 40.23 -2.57 -1.22
CA LEU A 128 40.90 -2.26 -2.48
C LEU A 128 42.41 -2.07 -2.29
N GLY A 129 42.82 -1.40 -1.20
CA GLY A 129 44.23 -1.30 -0.82
C GLY A 129 44.88 -2.66 -0.58
N SER A 130 44.17 -3.59 0.07
CA SER A 130 44.65 -4.96 0.31
C SER A 130 44.78 -5.77 -0.99
N ILE A 131 43.82 -5.67 -1.91
CA ILE A 131 43.87 -6.40 -3.20
C ILE A 131 45.04 -5.93 -4.05
N VAL A 132 45.27 -4.61 -4.12
CA VAL A 132 46.42 -4.04 -4.86
C VAL A 132 47.75 -4.48 -4.23
N HIS A 133 47.82 -4.52 -2.90
CA HIS A 133 48.97 -5.06 -2.18
C HIS A 133 49.22 -6.54 -2.49
N ASP A 134 48.18 -7.38 -2.45
CA ASP A 134 48.29 -8.83 -2.67
C ASP A 134 48.59 -9.17 -4.15
N GLU A 135 48.03 -8.41 -5.09
CA GLU A 135 48.28 -8.58 -6.52
C GLU A 135 49.72 -8.19 -6.90
N ALA A 136 50.27 -7.14 -6.28
CA ALA A 136 51.68 -6.79 -6.40
C ALA A 136 52.61 -7.87 -5.80
N MET A 137 52.18 -8.57 -4.76
CA MET A 137 52.94 -9.69 -4.17
C MET A 137 52.86 -10.98 -5.01
N MET A 138 51.74 -11.22 -5.69
CA MET A 138 51.50 -12.41 -6.53
C MET A 138 52.13 -12.33 -7.93
N SER A 139 52.35 -11.14 -8.49
CA SER A 139 53.02 -10.97 -9.79
C SER A 139 54.49 -11.42 -9.80
N LEU A 140 55.07 -11.69 -8.63
CA LEU A 140 56.39 -12.29 -8.49
C LEU A 140 56.39 -13.82 -8.74
N GLY A 141 55.24 -14.50 -8.71
CA GLY A 141 55.15 -15.97 -8.67
C GLY A 141 54.73 -16.70 -9.95
N LYS A 142 54.19 -16.03 -10.98
CA LYS A 142 53.56 -16.70 -12.15
C LYS A 142 54.52 -16.97 -13.33
N ARG A 143 55.66 -17.62 -13.07
CA ARG A 143 56.42 -18.37 -14.10
C ARG A 143 56.28 -19.88 -13.88
N LYS A 144 55.05 -20.42 -13.90
CA LYS A 144 54.84 -21.85 -14.16
C LYS A 144 53.36 -22.22 -14.37
N GLN A 145 53.12 -22.81 -15.54
CA GLN A 145 52.21 -23.94 -15.78
C GLN A 145 50.75 -23.65 -16.19
N ALA A 146 50.45 -23.94 -17.46
CA ALA A 146 49.11 -24.16 -18.01
C ALA A 146 49.16 -25.38 -18.96
N CYS A 147 48.25 -26.33 -18.73
CA CYS A 147 47.75 -27.40 -19.60
C CYS A 147 46.65 -28.12 -18.77
N ASP A 148 45.54 -28.68 -19.24
CA ASP A 148 44.79 -28.75 -20.49
C ASP A 148 43.39 -29.30 -20.06
N VAL A 149 42.40 -29.32 -20.98
CA VAL A 149 41.59 -30.51 -21.34
C VAL A 149 40.26 -30.06 -21.97
N GLU A 150 40.10 -30.45 -23.25
CA GLU A 150 38.86 -30.43 -24.02
C GLU A 150 37.97 -31.65 -23.74
N GLY A 151 36.67 -31.54 -24.08
CA GLY A 151 36.02 -32.61 -24.85
C GLY A 151 34.62 -33.07 -24.43
N ALA A 152 33.66 -32.87 -25.34
CA ALA A 152 32.80 -33.91 -25.94
C ALA A 152 31.27 -33.62 -25.97
N VAL A 153 30.71 -33.80 -27.17
CA VAL A 153 29.32 -33.55 -27.60
C VAL A 153 28.60 -34.88 -27.85
N GLY A 154 27.30 -34.97 -27.53
CA GLY A 154 26.42 -36.09 -27.92
C GLY A 154 25.00 -35.62 -28.23
N GLY A 155 24.58 -35.71 -29.50
CA GLY A 155 23.29 -35.27 -30.02
C GLY A 155 22.27 -36.41 -30.14
N GLY A 156 21.09 -36.23 -29.53
CA GLY A 156 19.95 -37.13 -29.67
C GLY A 156 18.84 -36.83 -28.66
N ASN A 157 19.21 -36.71 -27.38
CA ASN A 157 18.36 -36.18 -26.30
C ASN A 157 18.14 -34.66 -26.39
N ASN A 158 18.83 -33.99 -27.30
CA ASN A 158 18.91 -32.53 -27.35
C ASN A 158 17.61 -31.85 -27.74
N LYS A 159 16.68 -32.46 -28.49
CA LYS A 159 15.47 -31.74 -28.94
C LYS A 159 14.45 -31.54 -27.83
N VAL A 160 14.13 -32.59 -27.06
CA VAL A 160 13.20 -32.51 -25.92
C VAL A 160 13.83 -31.72 -24.77
N VAL A 161 15.13 -31.91 -24.53
CA VAL A 161 15.89 -31.11 -23.56
C VAL A 161 15.95 -29.63 -23.97
N LYS A 162 16.10 -29.33 -25.26
CA LYS A 162 16.06 -27.95 -25.79
C LYS A 162 14.66 -27.34 -25.71
N MET A 163 13.59 -28.11 -25.93
CA MET A 163 12.22 -27.62 -25.70
C MET A 163 11.94 -27.37 -24.21
N MET A 164 12.37 -28.26 -23.31
CA MET A 164 12.26 -28.03 -21.86
C MET A 164 13.11 -26.84 -21.40
N ALA A 165 14.30 -26.66 -21.98
CA ALA A 165 15.15 -25.51 -21.72
C ALA A 165 14.47 -24.21 -22.18
N ILE A 166 13.93 -24.17 -23.39
CA ILE A 166 13.18 -23.02 -23.92
C ILE A 166 11.94 -22.74 -23.06
N LEU A 167 11.16 -23.74 -22.67
CA LEU A 167 9.98 -23.56 -21.79
C LEU A 167 10.37 -23.04 -20.40
N LYS A 168 11.46 -23.56 -19.83
CA LYS A 168 11.98 -23.12 -18.54
C LYS A 168 12.55 -21.72 -18.62
N GLU A 169 13.21 -21.38 -19.72
CA GLU A 169 13.75 -20.06 -20.01
C GLU A 169 12.63 -19.05 -20.23
N GLN A 170 11.58 -19.41 -20.97
CA GLN A 170 10.39 -18.58 -21.18
C GLN A 170 9.62 -18.37 -19.86
N ALA A 171 9.44 -19.40 -19.04
CA ALA A 171 8.86 -19.26 -17.71
C ALA A 171 9.74 -18.41 -16.76
N LYS A 172 11.06 -18.48 -16.90
CA LYS A 172 12.02 -17.68 -16.13
C LYS A 172 11.99 -16.22 -16.58
N SER A 173 11.98 -15.95 -17.88
CA SER A 173 11.82 -14.61 -18.45
C SER A 173 10.48 -13.99 -18.06
N ASP A 174 9.39 -14.76 -18.07
CA ASP A 174 8.08 -14.29 -17.59
C ASP A 174 8.11 -13.95 -16.08
N LEU A 175 8.87 -14.70 -15.29
CA LEU A 175 9.02 -14.45 -13.86
C LEU A 175 9.93 -13.25 -13.58
N GLU A 176 11.01 -13.09 -14.35
CA GLU A 176 11.91 -11.94 -14.29
C GLU A 176 11.17 -10.68 -14.71
N PHE A 177 10.42 -10.71 -15.82
CA PHE A 177 9.56 -9.61 -16.25
C PHE A 177 8.51 -9.24 -15.18
N LYS A 178 7.91 -10.23 -14.50
CA LYS A 178 6.99 -9.98 -13.37
C LYS A 178 7.68 -9.31 -12.18
N LYS A 179 8.88 -9.79 -11.82
CA LYS A 179 9.66 -9.23 -10.70
C LYS A 179 10.14 -7.83 -11.02
N GLU A 180 10.61 -7.60 -12.24
CA GLU A 180 11.04 -6.29 -12.71
C GLU A 180 9.87 -5.33 -12.75
N LYS A 181 8.73 -5.72 -13.33
CA LYS A 181 7.52 -4.88 -13.31
C LYS A 181 7.04 -4.58 -11.89
N HIS A 182 7.06 -5.55 -10.98
CA HIS A 182 6.67 -5.34 -9.58
C HIS A 182 7.66 -4.46 -8.82
N ASN A 183 8.97 -4.65 -9.04
CA ASN A 183 10.02 -3.85 -8.40
C ASN A 183 10.02 -2.43 -8.94
N SER A 184 9.85 -2.24 -10.25
CA SER A 184 9.68 -0.92 -10.85
C SER A 184 8.44 -0.24 -10.29
N GLU A 185 7.31 -0.95 -10.14
CA GLU A 185 6.11 -0.40 -9.51
C GLU A 185 6.30 -0.08 -8.02
N ILE A 186 7.12 -0.84 -7.28
CA ILE A 186 7.47 -0.54 -5.87
C ILE A 186 8.38 0.69 -5.80
N GLU A 187 9.40 0.75 -6.65
CA GLU A 187 10.37 1.84 -6.68
C GLU A 187 9.73 3.13 -7.19
N GLU A 188 8.81 3.03 -8.15
CA GLU A 188 7.98 4.12 -8.62
C GLU A 188 6.95 4.53 -7.56
N ARG A 189 6.31 3.59 -6.84
CA ARG A 189 5.49 3.92 -5.65
C ARG A 189 6.29 4.62 -4.57
N ARG A 190 7.56 4.27 -4.43
CA ARG A 190 8.48 4.91 -3.50
C ARG A 190 8.84 6.31 -3.99
N GLN A 191 9.15 6.49 -5.26
CA GLN A 191 9.43 7.77 -5.89
C GLN A 191 8.21 8.70 -5.90
N ASP A 192 7.01 8.19 -6.18
CA ASP A 192 5.74 8.92 -6.10
C ASP A 192 5.43 9.32 -4.67
N ARG A 193 5.63 8.43 -3.69
CA ARG A 193 5.53 8.79 -2.27
C ARG A 193 6.54 9.86 -1.93
N GLU A 194 7.78 9.73 -2.36
CA GLU A 194 8.84 10.71 -2.11
C GLU A 194 8.59 12.04 -2.84
N PHE A 195 7.97 12.03 -4.01
CA PHE A 195 7.60 13.19 -4.84
C PHE A 195 6.36 13.90 -4.30
N LEU A 196 5.33 13.16 -3.87
CA LEU A 196 4.18 13.69 -3.14
C LEU A 196 4.62 14.21 -1.78
N LEU A 197 5.43 13.48 -1.03
CA LEU A 197 6.03 13.96 0.22
C LEU A 197 6.98 15.13 -0.03
N GLY A 198 7.59 15.21 -1.21
CA GLY A 198 8.42 16.31 -1.70
C GLY A 198 7.57 17.56 -1.94
N HIS A 199 6.50 17.45 -2.73
CA HIS A 199 5.51 18.50 -2.97
C HIS A 199 4.79 18.93 -1.69
N ILE A 200 4.47 17.98 -0.81
CA ILE A 200 3.93 18.24 0.52
C ILE A 200 4.95 18.99 1.36
N ARG A 201 6.23 18.56 1.36
CA ARG A 201 7.31 19.29 2.05
C ARG A 201 7.52 20.69 1.48
N GLU A 202 7.51 20.86 0.16
CA GLU A 202 7.62 22.14 -0.56
C GLU A 202 6.41 23.06 -0.23
N PHE A 203 5.20 22.51 -0.24
CA PHE A 203 3.95 23.21 0.09
C PHE A 203 3.88 23.58 1.58
N MET A 204 4.36 22.71 2.46
CA MET A 204 4.55 22.98 3.89
C MET A 204 5.61 24.08 4.10
N ARG A 205 6.66 24.10 3.27
CA ARG A 205 7.71 25.13 3.25
C ARG A 205 7.18 26.48 2.77
N GLN A 206 6.25 26.49 1.82
CA GLN A 206 5.65 27.71 1.25
C GLN A 206 4.50 28.31 2.08
N ARG A 207 3.93 27.63 3.08
CA ARG A 207 2.68 28.10 3.72
C ARG A 207 2.72 28.21 5.24
N ARG A 208 3.40 29.27 5.70
CA ARG A 208 3.27 29.93 7.02
C ARG A 208 1.92 30.64 7.25
N LYS A 209 0.97 30.61 6.31
CA LYS A 209 -0.22 31.51 6.28
C LYS A 209 -1.57 30.91 6.75
N TYR A 210 -1.68 29.62 7.06
CA TYR A 210 -2.98 29.00 7.40
C TYR A 210 -2.94 28.12 8.66
N PRO A 211 -4.03 28.07 9.47
CA PRO A 211 -4.11 27.23 10.66
C PRO A 211 -4.01 25.73 10.35
N PHE A 212 -3.35 24.97 11.24
CA PHE A 212 -3.02 23.54 11.11
C PHE A 212 -4.23 22.65 10.73
N ARG A 213 -5.41 22.87 11.31
CA ARG A 213 -6.62 22.10 11.01
C ARG A 213 -7.10 22.28 9.56
N ARG A 214 -7.00 23.50 9.00
CA ARG A 214 -7.30 23.75 7.57
C ARG A 214 -6.20 23.17 6.68
N ARG A 215 -4.95 23.15 7.14
CA ARG A 215 -3.79 22.55 6.44
C ARG A 215 -3.93 21.04 6.30
N MET A 216 -4.25 20.31 7.37
CA MET A 216 -4.46 18.85 7.32
C MET A 216 -5.70 18.46 6.51
N ARG A 217 -6.77 19.27 6.59
CA ARG A 217 -7.95 19.06 5.74
C ARG A 217 -7.61 19.23 4.25
N LEU A 218 -6.86 20.29 3.89
CA LEU A 218 -6.39 20.52 2.52
C LEU A 218 -5.39 19.45 2.06
N LEU A 219 -4.49 18.98 2.93
CA LEU A 219 -3.52 17.94 2.63
C LEU A 219 -4.22 16.60 2.34
N ARG A 220 -5.22 16.25 3.15
CA ARG A 220 -6.06 15.07 2.94
C ARG A 220 -6.84 15.17 1.63
N ILE A 221 -7.38 16.35 1.31
CA ILE A 221 -8.06 16.62 0.04
C ILE A 221 -7.09 16.49 -1.15
N LEU A 222 -5.87 17.04 -1.06
CA LEU A 222 -4.84 16.98 -2.11
C LEU A 222 -4.31 15.57 -2.34
N LEU A 223 -4.06 14.81 -1.28
CA LEU A 223 -3.66 13.39 -1.36
C LEU A 223 -4.75 12.51 -1.96
N CYS A 224 -6.02 12.86 -1.78
CA CYS A 224 -7.14 12.22 -2.48
C CYS A 224 -7.33 12.75 -3.92
N ALA A 225 -6.77 13.91 -4.26
CA ALA A 225 -7.03 14.61 -5.51
C ALA A 225 -6.10 14.22 -6.68
N VAL A 226 -4.87 13.77 -6.42
CA VAL A 226 -3.91 13.40 -7.49
C VAL A 226 -4.10 11.93 -7.86
N GLU A 227 -4.54 11.67 -9.10
CA GLU A 227 -4.61 10.34 -9.68
C GLU A 227 -3.19 9.80 -9.93
N ARG A 228 -2.93 8.54 -9.55
CA ARG A 228 -1.64 7.89 -9.83
C ARG A 228 -1.49 7.69 -11.34
N PRO A 229 -0.32 7.99 -11.94
CA PRO A 229 -0.08 7.70 -13.35
C PRO A 229 -0.19 6.19 -13.62
N LEU A 230 -0.79 5.83 -14.75
CA LEU A 230 -0.87 4.43 -15.21
C LEU A 230 0.43 4.09 -15.94
N VAL A 231 1.00 2.90 -15.70
CA VAL A 231 2.23 2.44 -16.37
C VAL A 231 2.04 1.03 -16.95
N PRO A 232 2.14 0.88 -18.30
CA PRO A 232 2.34 1.95 -19.29
C PRO A 232 1.19 2.96 -19.30
N GLU A 233 1.44 4.17 -19.82
CA GLU A 233 0.50 5.33 -19.87
C GLU A 233 -0.80 5.09 -20.65
N ASP A 234 -1.03 3.85 -21.08
CA ASP A 234 -2.22 3.39 -21.77
C ASP A 234 -3.40 3.28 -20.81
N ARG A 235 -4.18 4.35 -20.72
CA ARG A 235 -5.49 4.27 -20.07
C ARG A 235 -6.46 3.48 -20.94
N PHE A 236 -7.22 2.63 -20.27
CA PHE A 236 -8.43 2.09 -20.85
C PHE A 236 -9.34 3.25 -21.28
N ASP A 237 -9.90 3.12 -22.47
CA ASP A 237 -10.85 4.07 -23.02
C ASP A 237 -11.97 3.29 -23.70
N LEU A 238 -13.15 3.33 -23.09
CA LEU A 238 -14.33 2.63 -23.60
C LEU A 238 -14.72 3.15 -25.00
N ALA A 239 -14.47 4.42 -25.30
CA ALA A 239 -14.83 5.02 -26.59
C ALA A 239 -14.01 4.47 -27.76
N LYS A 240 -12.86 3.86 -27.49
CA LYS A 240 -12.02 3.21 -28.51
C LYS A 240 -12.50 1.81 -28.89
N LEU A 241 -13.43 1.23 -28.13
CA LEU A 241 -13.97 -0.10 -28.40
C LEU A 241 -15.20 -0.03 -29.29
N THR A 242 -15.31 -0.96 -30.24
CA THR A 242 -16.54 -1.12 -31.02
C THR A 242 -17.64 -1.73 -30.14
N ASN A 243 -18.91 -1.50 -30.51
CA ASN A 243 -20.03 -2.15 -29.79
C ASN A 243 -19.92 -3.68 -29.79
N ALA A 244 -19.42 -4.28 -30.87
CA ALA A 244 -19.18 -5.72 -30.94
C ALA A 244 -18.13 -6.18 -29.91
N ASP A 245 -17.02 -5.46 -29.79
CA ASP A 245 -15.98 -5.74 -28.79
C ASP A 245 -16.51 -5.56 -27.37
N CYS A 246 -17.32 -4.53 -27.13
CA CYS A 246 -17.95 -4.30 -25.83
C CYS A 246 -18.84 -5.49 -25.43
N VAL A 247 -19.69 -5.98 -26.33
CA VAL A 247 -20.55 -7.13 -26.06
C VAL A 247 -19.73 -8.40 -25.79
N LEU A 248 -18.65 -8.63 -26.55
CA LEU A 248 -17.78 -9.79 -26.35
C LEU A 248 -17.00 -9.73 -25.02
N LYS A 249 -16.56 -8.54 -24.60
CA LYS A 249 -15.77 -8.35 -23.37
C LYS A 249 -16.62 -8.23 -22.12
N PHE A 250 -17.73 -7.51 -22.20
CA PHE A 250 -18.51 -7.05 -21.05
C PHE A 250 -19.95 -7.58 -21.02
N ARG A 251 -20.43 -8.21 -22.11
CA ARG A 251 -21.84 -8.65 -22.31
C ARG A 251 -22.86 -7.51 -22.49
N PHE A 252 -22.39 -6.28 -22.58
CA PHE A 252 -23.17 -5.08 -22.82
C PHE A 252 -22.50 -4.26 -23.92
N ASP A 253 -23.28 -3.50 -24.69
CA ASP A 253 -22.75 -2.50 -25.62
C ASP A 253 -22.27 -1.24 -24.87
N SER A 254 -21.64 -0.30 -25.57
CA SER A 254 -21.09 0.90 -24.93
C SER A 254 -22.16 1.74 -24.21
N ALA A 255 -23.34 1.90 -24.84
CA ALA A 255 -24.48 2.63 -24.26
C ALA A 255 -25.03 1.92 -23.01
N GLY A 256 -25.22 0.61 -23.05
CA GLY A 256 -25.69 -0.17 -21.91
C GLY A 256 -24.71 -0.16 -20.73
N ILE A 257 -23.40 -0.09 -20.98
CA ILE A 257 -22.40 0.07 -19.89
C ILE A 257 -22.56 1.43 -19.20
N MET A 258 -22.77 2.51 -19.97
CA MET A 258 -22.99 3.84 -19.41
C MET A 258 -24.27 3.90 -18.58
N GLU A 259 -25.38 3.38 -19.12
CA GLU A 259 -26.66 3.29 -18.41
C GLU A 259 -26.55 2.44 -17.14
N LEU A 260 -25.85 1.31 -17.20
CA LEU A 260 -25.62 0.45 -16.05
C LEU A 260 -24.81 1.16 -14.96
N CYS A 261 -23.83 1.98 -15.34
CA CYS A 261 -23.04 2.78 -14.41
C CYS A 261 -23.91 3.76 -13.61
N GLU A 262 -24.88 4.40 -14.27
CA GLU A 262 -25.84 5.31 -13.64
C GLU A 262 -26.83 4.56 -12.75
N LEU A 263 -27.46 3.49 -13.26
CA LEU A 263 -28.50 2.74 -12.55
C LEU A 263 -27.95 2.03 -11.30
N LEU A 264 -26.72 1.51 -11.37
CA LEU A 264 -26.07 0.89 -10.21
C LEU A 264 -25.56 1.91 -9.19
N GLY A 265 -25.56 3.21 -9.52
CA GLY A 265 -25.04 4.26 -8.65
C GLY A 265 -23.52 4.24 -8.49
N VAL A 266 -22.79 3.80 -9.52
CA VAL A 266 -21.32 3.74 -9.46
C VAL A 266 -20.77 5.18 -9.41
N PRO A 267 -19.88 5.51 -8.46
CA PRO A 267 -19.33 6.85 -8.37
C PRO A 267 -18.47 7.17 -9.59
N ASN A 268 -18.49 8.44 -10.05
CA ASN A 268 -17.68 8.92 -11.18
C ASN A 268 -16.19 8.59 -11.03
N VAL A 269 -15.71 8.57 -9.78
CA VAL A 269 -14.34 8.17 -9.44
C VAL A 269 -14.42 7.20 -8.27
N LEU A 270 -13.86 6.00 -8.47
CA LEU A 270 -13.66 5.02 -7.41
C LEU A 270 -12.27 5.21 -6.78
N LEU A 271 -12.24 5.25 -5.45
CA LEU A 271 -11.02 5.34 -4.65
C LEU A 271 -10.90 4.10 -3.77
N THR A 272 -9.83 3.34 -3.93
CA THR A 272 -9.55 2.18 -3.07
C THR A 272 -8.91 2.64 -1.75
N THR A 273 -8.96 1.79 -0.73
CA THR A 273 -8.28 2.02 0.56
C THR A 273 -6.77 2.23 0.43
N MET A 274 -6.15 1.64 -0.59
CA MET A 274 -4.73 1.79 -0.91
C MET A 274 -4.43 3.00 -1.80
N GLY A 275 -5.44 3.83 -2.07
CA GLY A 275 -5.35 5.05 -2.86
C GLY A 275 -5.19 4.81 -4.36
N ASP A 276 -5.65 3.67 -4.90
CA ASP A 276 -5.82 3.54 -6.35
C ASP A 276 -7.05 4.35 -6.75
N ARG A 277 -6.89 5.14 -7.82
CA ARG A 277 -7.96 5.96 -8.38
C ARG A 277 -8.30 5.46 -9.78
N CYS A 278 -9.59 5.35 -10.06
CA CYS A 278 -10.11 4.82 -11.31
C CYS A 278 -11.43 5.53 -11.64
N LEU A 279 -11.72 5.76 -12.92
CA LEU A 279 -13.05 6.22 -13.32
C LEU A 279 -14.09 5.14 -13.00
N GLY A 280 -15.32 5.55 -12.67
CA GLY A 280 -16.42 4.64 -12.36
C GLY A 280 -16.70 3.65 -13.51
N ILE A 281 -16.72 4.17 -14.73
CA ILE A 281 -16.91 3.37 -15.95
C ILE A 281 -15.80 2.34 -16.12
N ASP A 282 -14.53 2.73 -15.94
CA ASP A 282 -13.40 1.79 -16.01
C ASP A 282 -13.51 0.69 -14.95
N ALA A 283 -13.87 1.06 -13.72
CA ALA A 283 -14.05 0.11 -12.63
C ALA A 283 -15.18 -0.88 -12.93
N LEU A 284 -16.29 -0.39 -13.49
CA LEU A 284 -17.40 -1.23 -13.95
C LEU A 284 -16.96 -2.15 -15.10
N CYS A 285 -16.20 -1.65 -16.07
CA CYS A 285 -15.64 -2.48 -17.14
C CYS A 285 -14.69 -3.56 -16.60
N ILE A 286 -13.87 -3.26 -15.59
CA ILE A 286 -13.02 -4.26 -14.90
C ILE A 286 -13.89 -5.36 -14.28
N LEU A 287 -14.95 -4.97 -13.56
CA LEU A 287 -15.90 -5.89 -12.94
C LEU A 287 -16.58 -6.79 -13.98
N LEU A 288 -17.22 -6.20 -14.99
CA LEU A 288 -17.95 -6.90 -16.04
C LEU A 288 -17.04 -7.86 -16.83
N ASN A 289 -15.83 -7.43 -17.17
CA ASN A 289 -14.88 -8.27 -17.90
C ASN A 289 -14.48 -9.50 -17.07
N ARG A 290 -14.26 -9.31 -15.75
CA ARG A 290 -13.90 -10.40 -14.84
C ARG A 290 -15.05 -11.37 -14.56
N MET A 291 -16.29 -10.87 -14.53
CA MET A 291 -17.50 -11.67 -14.25
C MET A 291 -18.08 -12.35 -15.50
N SER A 292 -17.79 -11.84 -16.70
CA SER A 292 -18.26 -12.41 -17.97
C SER A 292 -17.79 -13.85 -18.23
N TYR A 293 -16.63 -14.23 -17.67
CA TYR A 293 -16.04 -15.57 -17.68
C TYR A 293 -14.86 -15.64 -16.67
N PRO A 294 -14.51 -16.80 -16.09
CA PRO A 294 -13.35 -16.93 -15.21
C PRO A 294 -12.01 -16.56 -15.89
N ARG A 295 -11.57 -15.29 -15.78
CA ARG A 295 -10.28 -14.77 -16.32
C ARG A 295 -9.28 -14.43 -15.23
N ARG A 296 -7.97 -14.55 -15.44
CA ARG A 296 -7.00 -14.07 -14.43
C ARG A 296 -6.85 -12.55 -14.52
N PHE A 297 -6.62 -11.88 -13.39
CA PHE A 297 -6.27 -10.45 -13.40
C PHE A 297 -5.00 -10.17 -14.22
N TYR A 298 -4.12 -11.16 -14.35
CA TYR A 298 -2.94 -11.07 -15.22
C TYR A 298 -3.32 -10.83 -16.69
N ASP A 299 -4.34 -11.53 -17.20
CA ASP A 299 -4.78 -11.43 -18.60
C ASP A 299 -5.43 -10.08 -18.90
N MET A 300 -5.89 -9.38 -17.86
CA MET A 300 -6.55 -8.08 -17.94
C MET A 300 -5.55 -6.90 -17.96
N ILE A 301 -4.28 -7.12 -17.60
CA ILE A 301 -3.26 -6.05 -17.51
C ILE A 301 -3.14 -5.31 -18.84
N ALA A 302 -3.09 -6.04 -19.96
CA ALA A 302 -2.95 -5.46 -21.29
C ALA A 302 -4.18 -4.65 -21.74
N SER A 303 -5.37 -4.99 -21.26
CA SER A 303 -6.60 -4.27 -21.61
C SER A 303 -6.81 -3.00 -20.77
N PHE A 304 -6.33 -2.98 -19.53
CA PHE A 304 -6.64 -1.91 -18.58
C PHE A 304 -5.45 -1.05 -18.16
N GLY A 305 -4.22 -1.38 -18.59
CA GLY A 305 -3.02 -0.60 -18.26
C GLY A 305 -2.68 -0.58 -16.77
N ARG A 306 -3.28 -1.47 -15.98
CA ARG A 306 -3.15 -1.52 -14.51
C ARG A 306 -2.47 -2.79 -14.05
N SER A 307 -1.72 -2.70 -12.95
CA SER A 307 -1.12 -3.88 -12.32
C SER A 307 -2.19 -4.84 -11.82
N ARG A 308 -1.81 -6.12 -11.69
CA ARG A 308 -2.69 -7.19 -11.21
C ARG A 308 -3.27 -6.85 -9.84
N GLU A 309 -2.45 -6.27 -8.97
CA GLU A 309 -2.78 -5.91 -7.61
C GLU A 309 -3.75 -4.72 -7.58
N SER A 310 -3.55 -3.72 -8.44
CA SER A 310 -4.48 -2.59 -8.58
C SER A 310 -5.84 -3.05 -9.12
N LEU A 311 -5.85 -3.90 -10.14
CA LEU A 311 -7.07 -4.50 -10.69
C LEU A 311 -7.87 -5.27 -9.63
N CYS A 312 -7.19 -6.09 -8.81
CA CYS A 312 -7.82 -6.83 -7.74
C CYS A 312 -8.47 -5.90 -6.69
N ARG A 313 -7.77 -4.84 -6.27
CA ARG A 313 -8.30 -3.88 -5.30
C ARG A 313 -9.48 -3.08 -5.85
N ILE A 314 -9.40 -2.63 -7.11
CA ILE A 314 -10.50 -1.92 -7.79
C ILE A 314 -11.72 -2.83 -7.91
N PHE A 315 -11.52 -4.07 -8.36
CA PHE A 315 -12.58 -5.07 -8.47
C PHE A 315 -13.28 -5.29 -7.13
N ASN A 316 -12.53 -5.61 -6.06
CA ASN A 316 -13.13 -5.88 -4.75
C ASN A 316 -13.81 -4.62 -4.19
N SER A 317 -13.20 -3.44 -4.31
CA SER A 317 -13.80 -2.19 -3.82
C SER A 317 -15.14 -1.89 -4.50
N LEU A 318 -15.27 -2.19 -5.79
CA LEU A 318 -16.53 -2.01 -6.50
C LEU A 318 -17.55 -3.11 -6.15
N VAL A 319 -17.13 -4.36 -5.97
CA VAL A 319 -18.00 -5.44 -5.49
C VAL A 319 -18.58 -5.09 -4.13
N ASP A 320 -17.74 -4.65 -3.19
CA ASP A 320 -18.15 -4.27 -1.84
C ASP A 320 -19.14 -3.10 -1.90
N LEU A 321 -18.87 -2.07 -2.71
CA LEU A 321 -19.78 -0.93 -2.90
C LEU A 321 -21.15 -1.37 -3.42
N LEU A 322 -21.18 -2.22 -4.46
CA LEU A 322 -22.43 -2.71 -5.03
C LEU A 322 -23.16 -3.64 -4.06
N PHE A 323 -22.44 -4.48 -3.33
CA PHE A 323 -23.03 -5.35 -2.33
C PHE A 323 -23.66 -4.54 -1.20
N ASP A 324 -22.94 -3.56 -0.65
CA ASP A 324 -23.45 -2.70 0.42
C ASP A 324 -24.75 -2.00 0.01
N GLN A 325 -24.82 -1.53 -1.24
CA GLN A 325 -25.98 -0.83 -1.78
C GLN A 325 -27.15 -1.78 -2.13
N TRP A 326 -26.85 -2.96 -2.68
CA TRP A 326 -27.86 -3.82 -3.33
C TRP A 326 -28.05 -5.20 -2.68
N GLN A 327 -27.39 -5.52 -1.58
CA GLN A 327 -27.48 -6.82 -0.89
C GLN A 327 -28.91 -7.30 -0.63
N ASN A 328 -29.82 -6.38 -0.29
CA ASN A 328 -31.23 -6.67 -0.05
C ASN A 328 -31.99 -7.16 -1.31
N HIS A 329 -31.41 -6.96 -2.49
CA HIS A 329 -31.95 -7.37 -3.78
C HIS A 329 -31.16 -8.52 -4.43
N LEU A 330 -29.91 -8.77 -4.04
CA LEU A 330 -28.99 -9.70 -4.72
C LEU A 330 -29.21 -11.19 -4.41
N TYR A 331 -29.46 -11.56 -3.15
CA TYR A 331 -29.53 -12.98 -2.76
C TYR A 331 -30.95 -13.55 -2.89
N PHE A 332 -31.91 -12.86 -2.29
CA PHE A 332 -33.31 -13.26 -2.30
C PHE A 332 -34.15 -12.04 -1.95
N CYS A 333 -34.90 -11.49 -2.91
CA CYS A 333 -35.77 -10.36 -2.63
C CYS A 333 -36.99 -10.84 -1.83
N LEU A 334 -36.79 -11.05 -0.52
CA LEU A 334 -37.79 -11.63 0.40
C LEU A 334 -39.12 -10.90 0.30
N ASN A 335 -39.10 -9.58 0.17
CA ASN A 335 -40.30 -8.77 0.05
C ASN A 335 -41.15 -9.15 -1.17
N VAL A 336 -40.53 -9.44 -2.31
CA VAL A 336 -41.24 -9.83 -3.54
C VAL A 336 -41.64 -11.30 -3.48
N VAL A 337 -40.75 -12.16 -2.98
CA VAL A 337 -41.00 -13.61 -2.95
C VAL A 337 -42.06 -13.98 -1.93
N ALA A 338 -42.04 -13.39 -0.73
CA ALA A 338 -43.00 -13.68 0.33
C ALA A 338 -44.45 -13.41 -0.12
N GLY A 339 -44.70 -12.28 -0.80
CA GLY A 339 -46.03 -11.95 -1.32
C GLY A 339 -46.48 -12.79 -2.53
N ARG A 340 -45.55 -13.49 -3.19
CA ARG A 340 -45.82 -14.27 -4.41
C ARG A 340 -45.64 -15.78 -4.22
N LEU A 341 -45.33 -16.23 -3.01
CA LEU A 341 -45.00 -17.62 -2.70
C LEU A 341 -46.08 -18.60 -3.19
N HIS A 342 -47.35 -18.25 -2.93
CA HIS A 342 -48.49 -19.08 -3.32
C HIS A 342 -48.66 -19.16 -4.85
N ASN A 343 -48.33 -18.08 -5.58
CA ASN A 343 -48.41 -18.07 -7.04
C ASN A 343 -47.32 -18.96 -7.65
N TYR A 344 -46.12 -18.93 -7.07
CA TYR A 344 -45.02 -19.81 -7.50
C TYR A 344 -45.33 -21.29 -7.22
N GLY A 345 -45.86 -21.59 -6.02
CA GLY A 345 -46.30 -22.94 -5.67
C GLY A 345 -47.37 -23.49 -6.60
N ALA A 346 -48.42 -22.70 -6.86
CA ALA A 346 -49.49 -23.09 -7.78
C ALA A 346 -48.96 -23.34 -9.21
N ALA A 347 -48.06 -22.50 -9.70
CA ALA A 347 -47.47 -22.67 -11.03
C ALA A 347 -46.61 -23.96 -11.14
N ILE A 348 -45.88 -24.31 -10.08
CA ILE A 348 -45.05 -25.52 -10.02
C ILE A 348 -45.92 -26.79 -9.89
N ALA A 349 -46.96 -26.74 -9.06
CA ALA A 349 -47.95 -27.82 -8.95
C ALA A 349 -48.67 -28.07 -10.28
N ALA A 350 -49.08 -27.01 -10.98
CA ALA A 350 -49.69 -27.11 -12.31
C ALA A 350 -48.77 -27.75 -13.37
N LYS A 351 -47.44 -27.65 -13.19
CA LYS A 351 -46.43 -28.31 -14.02
C LYS A 351 -46.21 -29.79 -13.67
N GLY A 352 -46.89 -30.33 -12.65
CA GLY A 352 -46.83 -31.73 -12.27
C GLY A 352 -45.83 -32.05 -11.14
N ALA A 353 -45.51 -31.07 -10.28
CA ALA A 353 -44.69 -31.34 -9.12
C ALA A 353 -45.36 -32.34 -8.16
N MET A 354 -44.58 -33.24 -7.57
CA MET A 354 -45.07 -34.25 -6.62
C MET A 354 -45.53 -33.68 -5.28
N MET A 355 -45.11 -32.45 -4.94
CA MET A 355 -45.46 -31.77 -3.70
C MET A 355 -46.03 -30.39 -4.01
N ASP A 356 -47.03 -29.98 -3.25
CA ASP A 356 -47.80 -28.74 -3.39
C ASP A 356 -47.12 -27.52 -2.72
N ASN A 357 -46.13 -27.75 -1.87
CA ASN A 357 -45.40 -26.74 -1.11
C ASN A 357 -44.06 -26.30 -1.74
N ILE A 358 -43.77 -26.71 -2.98
CA ILE A 358 -42.55 -26.29 -3.69
C ILE A 358 -42.79 -24.95 -4.37
N PHE A 359 -42.07 -23.91 -3.96
CA PHE A 359 -42.20 -22.56 -4.53
C PHE A 359 -40.96 -22.10 -5.33
N GLY A 360 -39.90 -22.90 -5.36
CA GLY A 360 -38.67 -22.56 -6.08
C GLY A 360 -37.66 -23.70 -6.08
N PHE A 361 -36.69 -23.60 -6.99
CA PHE A 361 -35.58 -24.55 -7.11
C PHE A 361 -34.26 -23.79 -7.00
N ILE A 362 -33.27 -24.40 -6.35
CA ILE A 362 -31.91 -23.85 -6.32
C ILE A 362 -31.29 -24.14 -7.69
N ASP A 363 -31.07 -23.09 -8.47
CA ASP A 363 -30.33 -23.20 -9.73
C ASP A 363 -28.83 -23.24 -9.42
N GLY A 364 -28.30 -24.47 -9.35
CA GLY A 364 -26.88 -24.72 -9.23
C GLY A 364 -26.29 -25.01 -10.59
N SER A 365 -25.25 -24.28 -10.98
CA SER A 365 -24.36 -24.74 -12.05
C SER A 365 -23.65 -26.01 -11.56
N LYS A 366 -24.00 -27.17 -12.12
CA LYS A 366 -23.25 -28.42 -11.92
C LYS A 366 -21.86 -28.25 -12.54
N LEU A 367 -20.91 -27.78 -11.75
CA LEU A 367 -19.50 -27.84 -12.11
C LEU A 367 -19.03 -29.27 -11.89
N GLU A 368 -18.64 -29.97 -12.97
CA GLU A 368 -17.96 -31.26 -12.87
C GLU A 368 -16.59 -31.08 -12.22
N THR A 369 -16.54 -31.04 -10.90
CA THR A 369 -15.29 -31.18 -10.16
C THR A 369 -15.00 -32.68 -10.02
N CYS A 370 -14.10 -33.17 -10.89
CA CYS A 370 -13.46 -34.50 -10.85
C CYS A 370 -14.39 -35.72 -10.66
N ARG A 371 -14.76 -36.35 -11.79
CA ARG A 371 -15.24 -37.75 -11.96
C ARG A 371 -15.73 -38.45 -10.68
N ILE A 372 -17.04 -38.47 -10.46
CA ILE A 372 -17.67 -39.65 -9.88
C ILE A 372 -17.95 -40.59 -11.05
N SER A 373 -17.06 -41.54 -11.30
CA SER A 373 -17.41 -42.67 -12.14
C SER A 373 -18.48 -43.50 -11.42
N GLN A 374 -19.61 -43.67 -12.07
CA GLN A 374 -20.70 -44.50 -11.60
C GLN A 374 -20.20 -45.96 -11.57
N LYS A 375 -19.65 -46.44 -10.45
CA LYS A 375 -19.54 -47.88 -10.23
C LYS A 375 -20.96 -48.39 -10.06
N ARG A 376 -21.50 -49.00 -11.12
CA ARG A 376 -22.66 -49.89 -11.01
C ARG A 376 -22.32 -50.94 -9.95
N ASN A 377 -23.19 -51.08 -8.97
CA ASN A 377 -23.15 -52.02 -7.84
C ASN A 377 -22.26 -51.62 -6.66
N LEU A 378 -22.84 -50.89 -5.70
CA LEU A 378 -22.92 -51.29 -4.29
C LEU A 378 -23.80 -50.27 -3.54
N GLY A 379 -24.65 -50.79 -2.64
CA GLY A 379 -25.80 -50.11 -2.05
C GLY A 379 -25.51 -48.76 -1.41
N ILE A 380 -26.48 -47.87 -1.59
CA ILE A 380 -26.60 -46.54 -1.00
C ILE A 380 -26.62 -46.67 0.52
N ASN A 381 -25.66 -46.04 1.21
CA ASN A 381 -25.84 -45.54 2.57
C ASN A 381 -25.65 -44.03 2.52
N VAL A 382 -26.77 -43.30 2.61
CA VAL A 382 -26.78 -41.85 2.80
C VAL A 382 -26.45 -41.61 4.27
N VAL A 383 -25.30 -41.01 4.55
CA VAL A 383 -25.07 -40.31 5.82
C VAL A 383 -25.40 -38.85 5.57
N THR A 384 -26.49 -38.40 6.19
CA THR A 384 -26.85 -37.00 6.35
C THR A 384 -25.84 -36.30 7.27
N ALA A 385 -25.36 -35.14 6.85
CA ALA A 385 -24.83 -34.09 7.71
C ALA A 385 -25.38 -32.75 7.22
#